data_AF-A0A6J0XGQ9-F1
#
_entry.id   AF-A0A6J0XGQ9-F1
#
_cell.length_a   1.000
_cell.length_b   1.000
_cell.length_c   1.000
_cell.angle_alpha   90.00
_cell.angle_beta   90.00
_cell.angle_gamma   90.00
#
_symmetry.space_group_name_H-M   'P 1'
#
loop_
_entity.id
_entity.type
_entity.pdbx_description
1 polymer ?
#
loop_
_entity_poly.entity_id
_entity_poly.type
_entity_poly.pdbx_seq_one_letter_code
_entity_poly.pdbx_strand_id
1 'polypeptide(L)'
;MAALVAVCSALGKRKFTRFPAAFVCLTNPGTRAVLCRSCSQYKQVTSNEDLPIPMENPYKEPLKKCILCEKRVDYKNVQLLSQFISPFTGCIYGRHITGLCGKKQKEITKAIKRAQILG
;
A
#
# COMPACT_ATOMS: atom_id res chain seq x y z
N MET A 1 38.24 21.59 -17.94
CA MET A 1 38.93 20.43 -18.56
C MET A 1 39.17 19.39 -17.49
N ALA A 2 38.76 18.16 -17.76
CA ALA A 2 39.00 16.90 -17.06
C ALA A 2 38.26 16.63 -15.72
N ALA A 3 37.47 15.56 -15.78
CA ALA A 3 36.85 14.80 -14.71
C ALA A 3 37.86 13.86 -14.02
N LEU A 4 37.51 13.31 -12.85
CA LEU A 4 37.38 11.85 -12.68
C LEU A 4 36.79 11.47 -11.32
N VAL A 5 35.88 10.50 -11.41
CA VAL A 5 35.23 9.74 -10.34
C VAL A 5 36.24 8.75 -9.73
N ALA A 6 36.18 8.54 -8.42
CA ALA A 6 36.73 7.36 -7.78
C ALA A 6 35.62 6.63 -7.00
N VAL A 7 35.24 5.46 -7.49
CA VAL A 7 34.45 4.44 -6.81
C VAL A 7 35.42 3.43 -6.19
N CYS A 8 35.23 3.08 -4.90
CA CYS A 8 35.68 1.83 -4.27
C CYS A 8 34.78 1.62 -3.03
N SER A 9 33.66 0.90 -3.10
CA SER A 9 33.48 -0.55 -2.94
C SER A 9 33.90 -1.15 -1.58
N ALA A 10 32.87 -1.66 -0.87
CA ALA A 10 32.79 -2.93 -0.14
C ALA A 10 33.38 -3.09 1.28
N LEU A 11 32.45 -3.47 2.17
CA LEU A 11 32.52 -4.51 3.21
C LEU A 11 33.43 -4.29 4.43
N GLY A 12 32.80 -4.23 5.61
CA GLY A 12 33.47 -4.47 6.88
C GLY A 12 32.57 -4.36 8.09
N LYS A 13 31.81 -5.42 8.40
CA LYS A 13 31.19 -5.58 9.72
C LYS A 13 32.28 -5.66 10.78
N ARG A 14 32.36 -4.70 11.71
CA ARG A 14 33.06 -4.88 12.99
C ARG A 14 32.27 -4.23 14.12
N LYS A 15 31.95 -5.06 15.11
CA LYS A 15 31.31 -4.73 16.39
C LYS A 15 32.04 -3.56 17.05
N PHE A 16 31.30 -2.56 17.54
CA PHE A 16 31.83 -1.56 18.45
C PHE A 16 31.09 -1.62 19.78
N THR A 17 31.71 -2.32 20.71
CA THR A 17 31.39 -2.26 22.14
C THR A 17 31.86 -0.92 22.70
N ARG A 18 30.93 -0.20 23.32
CA ARG A 18 31.04 0.68 24.50
C ARG A 18 32.35 1.49 24.68
N PHE A 19 32.25 2.80 24.47
CA PHE A 19 32.98 3.80 25.25
C PHE A 19 31.99 4.83 25.82
N PRO A 20 32.16 5.29 27.07
CA PRO A 20 31.18 6.11 27.77
C PRO A 20 31.35 7.58 27.39
N ALA A 21 30.33 8.20 26.80
CA ALA A 21 30.25 9.65 26.76
C ALA A 21 29.81 10.13 28.15
N ALA A 22 30.75 10.72 28.90
CA ALA A 22 30.41 11.52 30.08
C ALA A 22 29.62 12.75 29.59
N PHE A 23 28.30 12.71 29.77
CA PHE A 23 27.47 13.89 29.60
C PHE A 23 27.74 14.84 30.78
N VAL A 24 28.41 15.96 30.50
CA VAL A 24 28.46 17.11 31.40
C VAL A 24 27.07 17.74 31.40
N CYS A 25 26.29 17.54 32.46
CA CYS A 25 25.02 18.23 32.63
C CYS A 25 25.28 19.68 33.08
N LEU A 26 25.09 20.66 32.19
CA LEU A 26 24.94 22.05 32.59
C LEU A 26 23.62 22.20 33.36
N THR A 27 23.70 22.48 34.65
CA THR A 27 22.55 22.84 35.47
C THR A 27 22.18 24.30 35.21
N ASN A 28 21.12 24.55 34.46
CA ASN A 28 20.48 25.87 34.46
C ASN A 28 19.55 25.99 35.68
N PRO A 29 19.59 27.09 36.44
CA PRO A 29 18.74 27.29 37.60
C PRO A 29 17.39 27.85 37.13
N GLY A 30 16.36 27.00 37.07
CA GLY A 30 15.03 27.50 36.69
C GLY A 30 13.90 26.48 36.59
N THR A 31 14.12 25.21 36.93
CA THR A 31 13.06 24.20 36.77
C THR A 31 12.47 23.84 38.12
N ARG A 32 11.20 24.21 38.31
CA ARG A 32 10.39 23.88 39.49
C ARG A 32 10.39 22.36 39.67
N ALA A 33 11.05 21.88 40.72
CA ALA A 33 11.02 20.47 41.09
C ALA A 33 9.59 20.11 41.51
N VAL A 34 8.83 19.50 40.60
CA VAL A 34 7.59 18.82 40.95
C VAL A 34 8.01 17.51 41.60
N LEU A 35 7.91 17.47 42.93
CA LEU A 35 8.06 16.25 43.71
C LEU A 35 6.97 15.26 43.24
N CYS A 36 7.33 14.33 42.36
CA CYS A 36 6.45 13.24 41.98
C CYS A 36 6.25 12.36 43.22
N ARG A 37 5.10 12.54 43.87
CA ARG A 37 4.59 11.72 44.97
C ARG A 37 4.62 10.25 44.52
N SER A 38 5.30 9.43 45.31
CA SER A 38 5.43 7.98 45.28
C SER A 38 4.39 7.28 44.38
N CYS A 39 4.81 6.87 43.18
CA CYS A 39 4.09 5.83 42.45
C CYS A 39 4.20 4.54 43.28
N SER A 40 3.08 4.14 43.89
CA SER A 40 2.89 2.81 44.47
C SER A 40 3.36 1.78 43.44
N GLN A 41 4.39 1.01 43.77
CA GLN A 41 4.81 -0.13 42.97
C GLN A 41 3.71 -1.19 43.04
N TYR A 42 2.66 -1.02 42.24
CA TYR A 42 1.85 -2.17 41.86
C TYR A 42 2.79 -3.08 41.06
N LYS A 43 3.13 -4.23 41.63
CA LYS A 43 3.84 -5.28 40.91
C LYS A 43 2.92 -5.71 39.77
N GLN A 44 3.25 -5.34 38.54
CA GLN A 44 2.70 -6.05 37.39
C GLN A 44 3.20 -7.48 37.45
N VAL A 45 2.31 -8.40 37.83
CA VAL A 45 2.45 -9.80 37.47
C VAL A 45 2.20 -9.83 35.97
N THR A 46 3.25 -9.84 35.16
CA THR A 46 3.12 -10.04 33.72
C THR A 46 2.85 -11.53 33.49
N SER A 47 1.63 -11.99 33.78
CA SER A 47 1.13 -13.25 33.25
C SER A 47 1.15 -13.13 31.72
N ASN A 48 1.79 -14.07 31.04
CA ASN A 48 2.07 -14.05 29.59
C ASN A 48 0.81 -14.17 28.69
N GLU A 49 -0.38 -13.92 29.24
CA GLU A 49 -1.67 -14.27 28.63
C GLU A 49 -2.25 -13.15 27.74
N ASP A 50 -1.74 -11.92 27.85
CA ASP A 50 -2.21 -10.75 27.06
C ASP A 50 -1.35 -10.47 25.81
N LEU A 51 -0.52 -11.44 25.40
CA LEU A 51 0.29 -11.30 24.19
C LEU A 51 -0.59 -11.37 22.94
N PRO A 52 -0.30 -10.56 21.90
CA PRO A 52 -1.06 -10.62 20.66
C PRO A 52 -0.87 -11.96 19.97
N ILE A 53 -1.98 -12.63 19.67
CA ILE A 53 -1.99 -13.89 18.94
C ILE A 53 -1.80 -13.62 17.44
N PRO A 54 -0.90 -14.33 16.74
CA PRO A 54 -0.84 -14.25 15.28
C PRO A 54 -2.09 -14.88 14.67
N MET A 55 -2.94 -14.04 14.06
CA MET A 55 -4.16 -14.44 13.36
C MET A 55 -4.28 -13.70 12.02
N GLU A 56 -5.04 -14.23 11.06
CA GLU A 56 -5.45 -13.45 9.89
C GLU A 56 -6.27 -12.23 10.32
N ASN A 57 -6.11 -11.11 9.61
CA ASN A 57 -6.84 -9.88 9.95
C ASN A 57 -8.37 -10.10 9.88
N PRO A 58 -9.09 -10.09 11.02
CA PRO A 58 -10.53 -10.35 11.05
C PRO A 58 -11.35 -9.19 10.49
N TYR A 59 -10.76 -7.98 10.41
CA TYR A 59 -11.39 -6.78 9.86
C TYR A 59 -11.06 -6.55 8.38
N LYS A 60 -10.52 -7.57 7.69
CA LYS A 60 -10.17 -7.47 6.27
C LYS A 60 -11.42 -7.46 5.41
N GLU A 61 -11.72 -6.31 4.82
CA GLU A 61 -12.79 -6.20 3.83
C GLU A 61 -12.50 -7.02 2.56
N PRO A 62 -13.54 -7.57 1.91
CA PRO A 62 -13.37 -8.27 0.66
C PRO A 62 -12.91 -7.32 -0.45
N LEU A 63 -12.15 -7.86 -1.41
CA LEU A 63 -11.67 -7.08 -2.54
C LEU A 63 -12.84 -6.55 -3.37
N LYS A 64 -12.80 -5.24 -3.66
CA LYS A 64 -13.77 -4.58 -4.53
C LYS A 64 -13.73 -5.22 -5.93
N LYS A 65 -14.91 -5.61 -6.43
CA LYS A 65 -15.08 -6.20 -7.76
C LYS A 65 -15.53 -5.13 -8.75
N CYS A 66 -15.15 -5.33 -10.01
CA CYS A 66 -15.66 -4.54 -11.13
C CYS A 66 -17.10 -4.94 -11.49
N ILE A 67 -17.79 -4.04 -12.20
CA ILE A 67 -19.20 -4.22 -12.62
C ILE A 67 -19.42 -5.51 -13.42
N LEU A 68 -18.41 -5.95 -14.20
CA LEU A 68 -18.51 -7.11 -15.09
C LEU A 68 -17.76 -8.35 -14.60
N CYS A 69 -17.22 -8.37 -13.38
CA CYS A 69 -16.26 -9.39 -12.96
C CYS A 69 -16.83 -10.82 -12.95
N GLU A 70 -18.12 -10.99 -12.68
CA GLU A 70 -18.81 -12.28 -12.66
C GLU A 70 -19.76 -12.49 -13.85
N LYS A 71 -19.80 -11.51 -14.77
CA LYS A 71 -20.71 -11.53 -15.92
C LYS A 71 -19.97 -11.98 -17.17
N ARG A 72 -20.66 -12.74 -18.01
CA ARG A 72 -20.15 -13.13 -19.34
C ARG A 72 -20.37 -11.98 -20.32
N VAL A 73 -19.35 -11.70 -21.12
CA VAL A 73 -19.38 -10.64 -22.13
C VAL A 73 -19.38 -11.30 -23.49
N ASP A 74 -20.51 -11.19 -24.20
CA ASP A 74 -20.68 -11.70 -25.55
C ASP A 74 -20.66 -10.55 -26.56
N TYR A 75 -20.09 -10.80 -27.73
CA TYR A 75 -20.05 -9.81 -28.81
C TYR A 75 -21.44 -9.51 -29.41
N LYS A 76 -22.40 -10.42 -29.20
CA LYS A 76 -23.78 -10.29 -29.65
C LYS A 76 -24.56 -9.23 -28.86
N ASN A 77 -24.14 -8.91 -27.64
CA ASN A 77 -24.86 -8.01 -26.75
C ASN A 77 -24.46 -6.55 -27.03
N VAL A 78 -24.92 -6.00 -28.16
CA VAL A 78 -24.57 -4.64 -28.61
C VAL A 78 -24.91 -3.59 -27.56
N GLN A 79 -26.06 -3.73 -26.88
CA GLN A 79 -26.50 -2.78 -25.83
C GLN A 79 -25.48 -2.65 -24.69
N LEU A 80 -24.82 -3.74 -24.29
CA LEU A 80 -23.77 -3.71 -23.27
C LEU A 80 -22.50 -3.05 -23.81
N LEU A 81 -22.10 -3.43 -25.03
CA LEU A 81 -20.86 -2.96 -25.63
C LEU A 81 -20.88 -1.45 -25.93
N SER A 82 -22.02 -0.92 -26.37
CA SER A 82 -22.20 0.51 -26.66
C SER A 82 -21.99 1.41 -25.43
N GLN A 83 -22.18 0.89 -24.21
CA GLN A 83 -21.92 1.66 -22.98
C GLN A 83 -20.44 1.99 -22.78
N PHE A 84 -19.53 1.21 -23.38
CA PHE A 84 -18.09 1.39 -23.25
C PHE A 84 -17.46 2.16 -24.42
N ILE A 85 -18.30 2.75 -25.28
CA ILE A 85 -17.90 3.45 -26.50
C ILE A 85 -18.36 4.91 -26.42
N SER A 86 -17.54 5.82 -26.92
CA SER A 86 -17.91 7.23 -27.09
C SER A 86 -19.05 7.38 -28.11
N PRO A 87 -20.17 8.04 -27.77
CA PRO A 87 -21.30 8.18 -28.69
C PRO A 87 -20.96 9.02 -29.93
N PHE A 88 -19.98 9.92 -29.83
CA PHE A 88 -19.62 10.83 -30.92
C PHE A 88 -18.47 10.29 -31.79
N THR A 89 -17.48 9.64 -31.17
CA THR A 89 -16.23 9.26 -31.85
C THR A 89 -16.14 7.76 -32.16
N GLY A 90 -16.93 6.92 -31.48
CA GLY A 90 -16.78 5.47 -31.58
C GLY A 90 -15.52 4.91 -30.89
N CYS A 91 -14.74 5.76 -30.21
CA CYS A 91 -13.55 5.35 -29.45
C CYS A 91 -13.96 4.55 -28.21
N ILE A 92 -13.23 3.47 -27.93
CA ILE A 92 -13.44 2.65 -26.73
C ILE A 92 -12.81 3.35 -25.52
N TYR A 93 -13.58 3.53 -24.45
CA TYR A 93 -13.08 4.15 -23.23
C TYR A 93 -11.97 3.33 -22.56
N GLY A 94 -10.98 4.02 -21.98
CA GLY A 94 -9.88 3.41 -21.25
C GLY A 94 -10.27 2.92 -19.85
N ARG A 95 -9.38 2.14 -19.21
CA ARG A 95 -9.63 1.57 -17.87
C ARG A 95 -9.93 2.63 -16.80
N HIS A 96 -9.27 3.79 -16.87
CA HIS A 96 -9.45 4.86 -15.89
C HIS A 96 -10.86 5.46 -15.91
N ILE A 97 -11.61 5.28 -17.01
CA ILE A 97 -13.01 5.72 -17.14
C ILE A 97 -13.94 4.56 -16.79
N THR A 98 -13.73 3.38 -17.38
CA THR A 98 -14.66 2.25 -17.23
C THR A 98 -14.59 1.60 -15.85
N GLY A 99 -13.47 1.73 -15.13
CA GLY A 99 -13.27 1.09 -13.82
C GLY A 99 -13.23 -0.44 -13.87
N LEU A 100 -13.04 -1.04 -15.05
CA LEU A 100 -13.03 -2.49 -15.20
C LEU A 100 -11.68 -3.12 -14.83
N CYS A 101 -11.72 -4.36 -14.34
CA CYS A 101 -10.50 -5.16 -14.20
C CYS A 101 -9.85 -5.40 -15.57
N GLY A 102 -8.53 -5.61 -15.58
CA GLY A 102 -7.78 -5.78 -16.83
C GLY A 102 -8.23 -6.92 -17.72
N LYS A 103 -8.68 -8.03 -17.11
CA LYS A 103 -9.24 -9.17 -17.83
C LYS A 103 -10.51 -8.77 -18.59
N LYS A 104 -11.45 -8.12 -17.88
CA LYS A 104 -12.73 -7.67 -18.44
C LYS A 104 -12.58 -6.56 -19.47
N GLN A 105 -11.66 -5.62 -19.28
CA GLN A 105 -11.38 -4.59 -20.28
C GLN A 105 -10.90 -5.22 -21.61
N LYS A 106 -10.00 -6.22 -21.55
CA LYS A 106 -9.53 -6.94 -22.74
C LYS A 106 -10.67 -7.73 -23.41
N GLU A 107 -11.52 -8.39 -22.62
CA GLU A 107 -12.71 -9.10 -23.13
C GLU A 107 -13.65 -8.13 -23.88
N ILE A 108 -13.97 -6.98 -23.28
CA ILE A 108 -14.80 -5.93 -23.89
C ILE A 108 -14.18 -5.42 -25.18
N THR A 109 -12.89 -5.06 -25.18
CA THR A 109 -12.22 -4.58 -26.40
C THR A 109 -12.25 -5.62 -27.53
N LYS A 110 -12.04 -6.91 -27.21
CA LYS A 110 -12.12 -7.99 -28.20
C LYS A 110 -13.55 -8.17 -28.72
N ALA A 111 -14.55 -8.13 -27.83
CA ALA A 111 -15.95 -8.27 -28.19
C ALA A 111 -16.42 -7.11 -29.10
N ILE A 112 -16.06 -5.87 -28.77
CA ILE A 112 -16.36 -4.68 -29.59
C ILE A 112 -15.74 -4.81 -30.98
N LYS A 113 -14.44 -5.10 -31.07
CA LYS A 113 -13.76 -5.26 -32.37
C LYS A 113 -14.37 -6.39 -33.19
N ARG A 114 -14.74 -7.49 -32.54
CA ARG A 114 -15.40 -8.62 -33.21
C ARG A 114 -16.78 -8.23 -33.75
N ALA A 115 -17.59 -7.53 -32.96
CA ALA A 115 -18.89 -7.04 -33.40
C ALA A 115 -18.75 -6.07 -34.59
N GLN A 116 -17.80 -5.13 -34.52
CA GLN A 116 -17.53 -4.18 -35.61
C GLN A 116 -17.15 -4.85 -36.93
N ILE A 117 -16.45 -5.98 -36.89
CA ILE A 117 -16.04 -6.73 -38.10
C ILE A 117 -17.20 -7.55 -38.67
N LEU A 118 -18.06 -8.10 -37.81
CA LEU A 118 -19.16 -8.99 -38.22
C LEU A 118 -20.42 -8.24 -38.68
N GLY A 119 -20.60 -6.98 -38.27
CA GLY A 119 -21.84 -6.21 -38.48
C GLY A 119 -22.95 -6.60 -37.52
#